data_AF-A0A955QI06-F1
#
_entry.id   AF-A0A955QI06-F1
#
_cell.length_a   1.000
_cell.length_b   1.000
_cell.length_c   1.000
_cell.angle_alpha   90.00
_cell.angle_beta   90.00
_cell.angle_gamma   90.00
#
_symmetry.space_group_name_H-M   'P 1'
#
loop_
_entity.id
_entity.type
_entity.pdbx_description
1 polymer ?
#
loop_
_entity_poly.entity_id
_entity_poly.type
_entity_poly.pdbx_seq_one_letter_code
_entity_poly.pdbx_strand_id
1 'polypeptide(L)'
;MRYLLLCAVFCLSILSTPSFGLASKPDVPSTIETFVSQLYPKNSHYFWIINNTTTESTQELVVDILTTLRKTPDTQPEESRFLLLFIKGKLFAAQKIPLEAEVDCGNDEEI
;
A
#
# COMPACT_ATOMS: atom_id res chain seq x y z
N MET A 1 -43.99 21.64 -31.11
CA MET A 1 -43.91 21.69 -29.64
C MET A 1 -43.96 20.31 -28.94
N ARG A 2 -44.54 19.24 -29.55
CA ARG A 2 -44.71 17.93 -28.86
C ARG A 2 -43.49 17.00 -28.87
N TYR A 3 -42.51 17.23 -29.74
CA TYR A 3 -41.28 16.43 -29.84
C TYR A 3 -40.12 16.95 -28.98
N LEU A 4 -40.20 18.19 -28.48
CA LEU A 4 -39.17 18.81 -27.64
C LEU A 4 -39.11 18.17 -26.24
N LEU A 5 -40.26 17.76 -25.71
CA LEU A 5 -40.37 17.04 -24.43
C LEU A 5 -39.77 15.62 -24.49
N LEU A 6 -39.86 14.96 -25.66
CA LEU A 6 -39.31 13.61 -25.86
C LEU A 6 -37.78 13.60 -25.91
N CYS A 7 -37.16 14.61 -26.53
CA CYS A 7 -35.69 14.73 -26.54
C CYS A 7 -35.12 15.04 -25.14
N ALA A 8 -35.82 15.84 -24.33
CA ALA A 8 -35.35 16.19 -23.00
C ALA A 8 -35.31 14.99 -22.04
N VAL A 9 -36.29 14.07 -22.15
CA VAL A 9 -36.34 12.86 -21.31
C VAL A 9 -35.27 11.83 -21.73
N PHE A 10 -34.98 11.71 -23.02
CA PHE A 10 -33.96 10.77 -23.51
C PHE A 10 -32.53 11.19 -23.14
N CYS A 11 -32.23 12.49 -23.08
CA CYS A 11 -30.92 12.97 -22.62
C CYS A 11 -30.70 12.78 -21.12
N LEU A 12 -31.76 12.74 -20.30
CA LEU A 12 -31.63 12.63 -18.84
C LEU A 12 -31.28 11.21 -18.36
N SER A 13 -31.58 10.18 -19.16
CA SER A 13 -31.29 8.77 -18.84
C SER A 13 -29.85 8.33 -19.10
N ILE A 14 -29.02 9.16 -19.73
CA ILE A 14 -27.62 8.82 -20.04
C ILE A 14 -26.68 9.25 -18.90
N LEU A 15 -27.14 10.10 -17.97
CA LEU A 15 -26.30 10.65 -16.89
C LEU A 15 -26.30 9.85 -15.58
N SER A 16 -27.02 8.73 -15.51
CA SER A 16 -27.14 7.90 -14.31
C SER A 16 -26.46 6.55 -14.50
N THR A 17 -25.14 6.56 -14.75
CA THR A 17 -24.33 5.42 -14.33
C THR A 17 -23.76 5.75 -12.94
N PRO A 18 -24.20 5.08 -11.87
CA PRO A 18 -23.39 5.05 -10.67
C PRO A 18 -22.10 4.33 -11.06
N SER A 19 -21.02 5.09 -11.25
CA SER A 19 -19.68 4.51 -11.16
C SER A 19 -19.59 4.03 -9.71
N PHE A 20 -19.89 2.75 -9.48
CA PHE A 20 -19.58 2.09 -8.23
C PHE A 20 -18.07 2.20 -8.08
N GLY A 21 -17.62 3.23 -7.37
CA GLY A 21 -16.31 3.27 -6.80
C GLY A 21 -16.24 2.05 -5.90
N LEU A 22 -15.62 0.98 -6.39
CA LEU A 22 -15.02 -0.02 -5.54
C LEU A 22 -14.04 0.78 -4.68
N ALA A 23 -14.49 1.22 -3.50
CA ALA A 23 -13.60 1.53 -2.41
C ALA A 23 -12.92 0.19 -2.10
N SER A 24 -11.88 -0.12 -2.87
CA SER A 24 -11.08 -1.30 -2.66
C SER A 24 -10.58 -1.18 -1.23
N LYS A 25 -10.58 -2.32 -0.53
CA LYS A 25 -9.79 -2.51 0.68
C LYS A 25 -8.45 -1.75 0.52
N PRO A 26 -7.98 -0.97 1.52
CA PRO A 26 -6.76 -0.18 1.39
C PRO A 26 -5.67 -1.07 0.80
N ASP A 27 -5.19 -0.66 -0.37
CA ASP A 27 -4.23 -1.44 -1.13
C ASP A 27 -2.93 -1.45 -0.35
N VAL A 28 -2.39 -2.64 -0.06
CA VAL A 28 -1.19 -2.82 0.77
C VAL A 28 -0.04 -1.94 0.25
N PRO A 29 0.29 -1.90 -1.07
CA PRO A 29 1.20 -0.94 -1.66
C PRO A 29 0.95 0.53 -1.31
N SER A 30 -0.30 1.01 -1.38
CA SER A 30 -0.63 2.41 -1.05
C SER A 30 -0.40 2.74 0.44
N THR A 31 -0.61 1.75 1.31
CA THR A 31 -0.36 1.89 2.75
C THR A 31 1.14 1.87 3.03
N ILE A 32 1.91 1.04 2.33
CA ILE A 32 3.38 1.03 2.40
C ILE A 32 3.93 2.37 1.93
N GLU A 33 3.47 2.89 0.79
CA GLU A 33 3.90 4.20 0.28
C GLU A 33 3.61 5.31 1.32
N THR A 34 2.42 5.29 1.92
CA THR A 34 2.06 6.24 2.98
C THR A 34 3.02 6.13 4.17
N PHE A 35 3.33 4.91 4.63
CA PHE A 35 4.29 4.67 5.69
C PHE A 35 5.69 5.19 5.35
N VAL A 36 6.23 4.83 4.18
CA VAL A 36 7.57 5.24 3.75
C VAL A 36 7.68 6.76 3.56
N SER A 37 6.65 7.40 3.01
CA SER A 37 6.61 8.86 2.83
C SER A 37 6.69 9.64 4.16
N GLN A 38 6.31 9.01 5.27
CA GLN A 38 6.39 9.60 6.61
C GLN A 38 7.76 9.40 7.27
N LEU A 39 8.56 8.43 6.81
CA LEU A 39 9.91 8.19 7.32
C LEU A 39 10.90 9.27 6.87
N TYR A 40 10.68 9.84 5.69
CA TYR A 40 11.66 10.69 5.03
C TYR A 40 11.20 12.15 4.91
N PRO A 41 12.14 13.11 4.89
CA PRO A 41 11.82 14.51 4.66
C PRO A 41 11.08 14.72 3.33
N LYS A 42 10.21 15.73 3.27
CA LYS A 42 9.55 16.14 2.01
C LYS A 42 10.58 16.40 0.92
N ASN A 43 10.24 16.02 -0.32
CA ASN A 43 11.09 16.12 -1.53
C ASN A 43 12.33 15.21 -1.53
N SER A 44 12.40 14.22 -0.64
CA SER A 44 13.42 13.18 -0.73
C SER A 44 13.16 12.26 -1.92
N HIS A 45 14.22 11.79 -2.57
CA HIS A 45 14.13 10.71 -3.54
C HIS A 45 14.26 9.38 -2.79
N TYR A 46 13.17 8.64 -2.69
CA TYR A 46 13.17 7.31 -2.09
C TYR A 46 12.48 6.30 -2.99
N PHE A 47 12.80 5.03 -2.79
CA PHE A 47 12.01 3.91 -3.30
C PHE A 47 11.95 2.83 -2.23
N TRP A 48 11.03 1.90 -2.40
CA TRP A 48 10.93 0.73 -1.55
C TRP A 48 10.60 -0.50 -2.40
N ILE A 49 11.01 -1.66 -1.90
CA ILE A 49 10.73 -2.95 -2.50
C ILE A 49 10.22 -3.89 -1.42
N ILE A 50 9.41 -4.87 -1.82
CA ILE A 50 8.98 -5.96 -0.95
C ILE A 50 9.99 -7.09 -1.09
N ASN A 51 10.66 -7.44 0.01
CA ASN A 51 11.57 -8.57 0.06
C ASN A 51 10.81 -9.88 0.22
N ASN A 52 9.84 -9.90 1.13
CA ASN A 52 9.02 -11.08 1.43
C ASN A 52 7.62 -10.67 1.90
N THR A 53 6.68 -11.60 1.80
CA THR A 53 5.32 -11.44 2.30
C THR A 53 4.84 -12.77 2.88
N THR A 54 4.54 -12.77 4.18
CA THR A 54 4.04 -13.93 4.92
C THR A 54 2.60 -13.70 5.32
N THR A 55 1.73 -14.67 5.06
CA THR A 55 0.33 -14.64 5.50
C THR A 55 0.18 -15.53 6.73
N GLU A 56 0.02 -14.92 7.90
CA GLU A 56 -0.19 -15.64 9.18
C GLU A 56 -1.65 -16.10 9.32
N SER A 57 -2.61 -15.33 8.79
CA SER A 57 -4.02 -15.70 8.78
C SER A 57 -4.79 -15.02 7.65
N THR A 58 -6.07 -15.35 7.48
CA THR A 58 -6.95 -14.70 6.47
C THR A 58 -7.03 -13.18 6.59
N GLN A 59 -6.66 -12.62 7.74
CA GLN A 59 -6.71 -11.19 8.01
C GLN A 59 -5.35 -10.60 8.39
N GLU A 60 -4.31 -11.43 8.54
CA GLU A 60 -3.01 -11.03 9.04
C GLU A 60 -1.92 -11.29 8.02
N LEU A 61 -1.16 -10.25 7.71
CA LEU A 61 -0.13 -10.25 6.68
C LEU A 61 1.10 -9.54 7.23
N VAL A 62 2.25 -10.18 7.19
CA VAL A 62 3.55 -9.59 7.50
C VAL A 62 4.27 -9.31 6.20
N VAL A 63 4.68 -8.07 5.98
CA VAL A 63 5.41 -7.64 4.78
C VAL A 63 6.79 -7.15 5.18
N ASP A 64 7.82 -7.77 4.63
CA ASP A 64 9.21 -7.32 4.74
C ASP A 64 9.50 -6.37 3.59
N ILE A 65 9.88 -5.13 3.92
CA ILE A 65 10.26 -4.12 2.94
C ILE A 65 11.69 -3.63 3.14
N LEU A 66 12.38 -3.41 2.04
CA LEU A 66 13.59 -2.59 2.00
C LEU A 66 13.21 -1.20 1.49
N THR A 67 13.67 -0.19 2.20
CA THR A 67 13.52 1.22 1.82
C THR A 67 14.90 1.79 1.53
N THR A 68 15.00 2.60 0.48
CA THR A 68 16.24 3.22 0.06
C THR A 68 16.01 4.72 -0.12
N LEU A 69 16.77 5.52 0.61
CA LEU A 69 16.77 6.97 0.53
C LEU A 69 18.01 7.47 -0.22
N ARG A 70 17.81 8.27 -1.26
CA ARG A 70 18.87 8.96 -1.99
C ARG A 70 18.80 10.46 -1.72
N LYS A 71 19.75 10.98 -0.92
CA LYS A 71 19.83 12.41 -0.57
C LYS A 71 20.36 13.23 -1.74
N THR A 72 21.44 12.78 -2.38
CA THR A 72 21.98 13.36 -3.62
C THR A 72 22.49 12.25 -4.56
N PRO A 73 22.69 12.53 -5.86
CA PRO A 73 23.20 11.55 -6.81
C PRO A 73 24.53 10.90 -6.41
N ASP A 74 25.40 11.66 -5.75
CA ASP A 74 26.78 11.25 -5.43
C ASP A 74 26.94 10.65 -4.02
N THR A 75 25.88 10.65 -3.20
CA THR A 75 25.91 10.01 -1.87
C THR A 75 25.49 8.54 -1.96
N GLN A 76 26.16 7.70 -1.17
CA GLN A 76 25.72 6.33 -0.96
C GLN A 76 24.26 6.32 -0.46
N PRO A 77 23.39 5.49 -1.06
CA PRO A 77 22.00 5.38 -0.62
C PRO A 77 21.93 4.91 0.84
N GLU A 78 20.99 5.49 1.59
CA GLU A 78 20.70 5.07 2.95
C GLU A 78 19.60 4.02 2.91
N GLU A 79 19.93 2.80 3.31
CA GLU A 79 18.99 1.68 3.33
C GLU A 79 18.42 1.44 4.73
N SER A 80 17.16 1.03 4.79
CA SER A 80 16.51 0.58 6.02
C SER A 80 15.49 -0.50 5.70
N ARG A 81 15.46 -1.56 6.51
CA ARG A 81 14.56 -2.69 6.34
C ARG A 81 13.52 -2.71 7.46
N PHE A 82 12.28 -3.03 7.11
CA PHE A 82 11.16 -3.02 8.04
C PHE A 82 10.28 -4.25 7.86
N LEU A 83 9.79 -4.79 8.98
CA LEU A 83 8.65 -5.71 9.00
C LEU A 83 7.38 -4.91 9.29
N LEU A 84 6.39 -5.06 8.44
CA LEU A 84 5.11 -4.38 8.51
C LEU A 84 4.00 -5.40 8.77
N LEU A 85 3.31 -5.26 9.90
CA LEU A 85 2.17 -6.09 10.25
C LEU A 85 0.89 -5.42 9.78
N PHE A 86 0.15 -6.09 8.92
CA PHE A 86 -1.16 -5.67 8.44
C PHE A 86 -2.26 -6.53 9.04
N ILE A 87 -3.27 -5.89 9.64
CA ILE A 87 -4.48 -6.55 10.13
C ILE A 87 -5.68 -6.00 9.37
N LYS A 88 -6.45 -6.88 8.74
CA LYS A 88 -7.61 -6.54 7.89
C LYS A 88 -7.24 -5.53 6.79
N GLY A 89 -6.01 -5.58 6.28
CA GLY A 89 -5.49 -4.68 5.25
C GLY A 89 -5.03 -3.30 5.74
N LYS A 90 -4.98 -3.05 7.05
CA LYS A 90 -4.45 -1.82 7.63
C LYS A 90 -3.11 -2.08 8.30
N LEU A 91 -2.15 -1.16 8.15
CA LEU A 91 -0.90 -1.22 8.89
C LEU A 91 -1.18 -1.10 10.39
N PHE A 92 -0.87 -2.14 11.13
CA PHE A 92 -1.06 -2.24 12.56
C PHE A 92 0.24 -1.96 13.32
N ALA A 93 1.37 -2.47 12.82
CA ALA A 93 2.68 -2.23 13.42
C ALA A 93 3.79 -2.21 12.36
N ALA A 94 4.90 -1.56 12.70
CA ALA A 94 6.11 -1.52 11.90
C ALA A 94 7.33 -1.67 12.81
N GLN A 95 8.28 -2.52 12.42
CA GLN A 95 9.52 -2.75 13.15
C GLN A 95 10.70 -2.61 12.21
N LYS A 96 11.68 -1.76 12.56
CA LYS A 96 12.95 -1.71 11.85
C LYS A 96 13.78 -2.94 12.23
N ILE A 97 14.31 -3.64 11.23
CA ILE A 97 15.18 -4.81 11.41
C ILE A 97 16.56 -4.56 10.81
N PRO A 98 17.61 -5.27 11.25
CA PRO A 98 18.91 -5.25 10.59
C PRO A 98 18.79 -5.64 9.11
N LEU A 99 19.67 -5.12 8.25
CA LEU A 99 19.60 -5.38 6.81
C LEU A 99 19.84 -6.87 6.52
N GLU A 100 20.76 -7.49 7.26
CA GLU A 100 21.22 -8.88 7.11
C GLU A 100 20.39 -9.89 7.91
N ALA A 101 19.31 -9.47 8.58
CA ALA A 101 18.52 -10.36 9.41
C ALA A 101 17.82 -11.44 8.56
N GLU A 102 18.03 -12.71 8.90
CA GLU A 102 17.16 -13.78 8.41
C GLU A 102 15.83 -13.67 9.16
N VAL A 103 14.73 -13.56 8.42
CA VAL A 103 13.38 -13.44 8.99
C VAL A 103 12.71 -14.78 8.81
N ASP A 104 12.74 -15.59 9.86
CA ASP A 104 11.99 -16.85 9.93
C ASP A 104 10.63 -16.57 10.57
N CYS A 105 9.63 -16.29 9.72
CA CYS A 105 8.22 -16.32 10.11
C CYS A 105 7.71 -17.77 10.01
N GLY A 106 8.44 -18.71 10.62
CA GLY A 106 8.10 -20.12 10.62
C GLY A 106 6.85 -20.36 11.47
N ASN A 107 5.96 -21.23 10.97
CA ASN A 107 4.80 -21.68 11.73
C ASN A 107 5.28 -22.22 13.09
N ASP A 108 4.74 -21.67 14.18
CA ASP A 108 4.74 -22.34 15.46
C ASP A 108 3.88 -23.61 15.31
N GLU A 109 4.47 -24.69 14.79
CA GLU A 109 3.89 -26.03 14.93
C GLU A 109 3.88 -26.36 16.43
N GLU A 110 2.69 -26.18 17.00
CA GLU A 110 2.21 -26.59 18.31
C GLU A 110 2.86 -27.93 18.75
N ILE A 111 3.65 -27.89 19.85
CA ILE A 111 4.15 -29.09 20.55
C ILE A 111 3.03 -29.70 21.39
#